data_AF-A0A8J6IEJ2-F1
#
_entry.id   AF-A0A8J6IEJ2-F1
#
_cell.length_a   1.000
_cell.length_b   1.000
_cell.length_c   1.000
_cell.angle_alpha   90.00
_cell.angle_beta   90.00
_cell.angle_gamma   90.00
#
_symmetry.space_group_name_H-M   'P 1'
#
loop_
_entity.id
_entity.type
_entity.pdbx_description
1 polymer ?
#
loop_
_entity_poly.entity_id
_entity_poly.type
_entity_poly.pdbx_seq_one_letter_code
_entity_poly.pdbx_strand_id
1 'polypeptide(L)' 'MPNALTGHLRVEANRDRCDGHGQCLLAAPTVFDVDEKANKVILLDPEPVEGLRAAVQRAVSMCPMGALEIVG' A
#
# COMPACT_ATOMS: atom_id res chain seq x y z
N MET A 1 -20.97 5.84 -10.13
CA MET A 1 -21.28 4.50 -9.60
C MET A 1 -20.12 4.06 -8.71
N PRO A 2 -20.22 4.11 -7.37
CA PRO A 2 -19.33 3.31 -6.53
C PRO A 2 -20.15 2.33 -5.67
N ASN A 3 -20.02 1.05 -6.00
CA ASN A 3 -20.71 -0.03 -5.32
C ASN A 3 -19.95 -0.37 -4.02
N ALA A 4 -20.37 0.27 -2.93
CA ALA A 4 -19.81 0.10 -1.60
C ALA A 4 -20.43 -1.12 -0.89
N LEU A 5 -20.13 -2.36 -1.29
CA LEU A 5 -20.66 -3.56 -0.60
C LEU A 5 -19.74 -4.81 -0.66
N THR A 6 -18.45 -4.67 -0.38
CA THR A 6 -17.64 -5.82 0.07
C THR A 6 -16.61 -5.29 1.05
N GLY A 7 -16.28 -6.05 2.11
CA GLY A 7 -15.31 -5.64 3.13
C GLY A 7 -13.94 -5.41 2.52
N HIS A 8 -13.71 -4.18 2.07
CA HIS A 8 -12.49 -3.74 1.41
C HIS A 8 -11.85 -2.66 2.25
N LEU A 9 -10.55 -2.82 2.45
CA LEU A 9 -9.69 -1.83 3.08
C LEU A 9 -9.30 -0.82 2.00
N ARG A 10 -9.31 0.49 2.28
CA ARG A 10 -8.74 1.47 1.35
C ARG A 10 -7.34 1.86 1.80
N VAL A 11 -6.45 2.05 0.82
CA VAL A 11 -5.03 2.31 1.05
C VAL A 11 -4.61 3.47 0.19
N GLU A 12 -3.81 4.37 0.76
CA GLU A 12 -3.21 5.49 0.05
C GLU A 12 -1.68 5.46 0.21
N ALA A 13 -1.01 5.85 -0.87
CA ALA A 13 0.45 5.92 -0.93
C ALA A 13 0.88 7.34 -1.33
N ASN A 14 1.58 8.02 -0.43
CA ASN A 14 2.16 9.33 -0.67
C ASN A 14 3.52 9.19 -1.36
N ARG A 15 3.53 9.40 -2.68
CA ARG A 15 4.74 9.29 -3.51
C ARG A 15 5.74 10.41 -3.27
N ASP A 16 5.32 11.55 -2.73
CA ASP A 16 6.24 12.64 -2.39
C ASP A 16 7.13 12.27 -1.20
N ARG A 17 6.59 11.51 -0.24
CA ARG A 17 7.33 10.99 0.92
C ARG A 17 8.06 9.67 0.66
N CYS A 18 7.75 8.97 -0.42
CA CYS A 18 8.32 7.66 -0.70
C CYS A 18 9.73 7.77 -1.30
N ASP A 19 10.71 7.06 -0.74
CA ASP A 19 12.08 6.95 -1.30
C ASP A 19 12.42 5.54 -1.83
N GLY A 20 11.41 4.70 -2.09
CA GLY A 20 11.62 3.46 -2.84
C GLY A 20 12.29 2.31 -2.07
N HIS A 21 12.24 2.31 -0.74
CA HIS A 21 12.88 1.33 0.13
C HIS A 21 12.44 -0.16 -0.04
N GLY A 22 11.45 -0.46 -0.88
CA GLY A 22 11.04 -1.85 -1.16
C GLY A 22 10.24 -2.58 -0.07
N GLN A 23 10.13 -2.02 1.14
CA GLN A 23 9.55 -2.74 2.29
C GLN A 23 8.07 -3.09 2.13
N CYS A 24 7.32 -2.24 1.41
CA CYS A 24 5.91 -2.45 1.16
C CYS A 24 5.64 -3.63 0.22
N LEU A 25 6.46 -3.77 -0.83
CA LEU A 25 6.44 -4.91 -1.74
C LEU A 25 6.76 -6.21 -0.97
N LEU A 26 7.72 -6.19 -0.05
CA LEU A 26 8.05 -7.37 0.76
C LEU A 26 6.90 -7.81 1.67
N ALA A 27 6.18 -6.86 2.26
CA ALA A 27 5.10 -7.13 3.19
C ALA A 27 3.79 -7.54 2.50
N ALA A 28 3.48 -6.93 1.35
CA ALA A 28 2.25 -7.16 0.61
C ALA A 28 2.48 -6.98 -0.92
N PRO A 29 3.12 -7.96 -1.58
CA PRO A 29 3.50 -7.87 -3.00
C PRO A 29 2.30 -7.87 -3.95
N THR A 30 1.13 -8.29 -3.48
CA THR A 30 -0.12 -8.26 -4.26
C THR A 30 -0.79 -6.88 -4.23
N VAL A 31 -0.39 -6.00 -3.31
CA VAL A 31 -1.02 -4.67 -3.10
C VAL A 31 -0.06 -3.55 -3.49
N PHE A 32 1.24 -3.72 -3.20
CA PHE A 32 2.26 -2.73 -3.50
C PHE A 32 3.34 -3.31 -4.39
N ASP A 33 3.88 -2.44 -5.22
CA ASP A 33 5.09 -2.66 -5.99
C ASP A 33 6.03 -1.46 -5.82
N VAL A 34 7.27 -1.57 -6.28
CA VAL A 34 8.23 -0.46 -6.26
C VAL A 34 8.81 -0.29 -7.66
N ASP A 35 8.66 0.92 -8.18
CA ASP A 35 9.34 1.33 -9.38
C ASP A 35 10.84 1.48 -9.07
N GLU A 36 11.65 0.52 -9.49
CA GLU A 36 13.10 0.51 -9.30
C GLU A 36 13.80 1.67 -10.04
N LYS A 37 13.18 2.24 -11.07
CA LYS A 37 13.75 3.37 -11.83
C LYS A 37 13.42 4.70 -11.15
N ALA A 38 12.18 4.87 -10.72
CA ALA A 38 11.73 6.08 -10.04
C ALA A 38 12.07 6.08 -8.53
N ASN A 39 12.43 4.92 -7.96
CA ASN A 39 12.53 4.70 -6.51
C ASN A 39 11.25 5.14 -5.79
N LYS A 40 10.09 4.76 -6.32
CA LYS A 40 8.77 5.13 -5.76
C LYS A 40 7.88 3.91 -5.63
N VAL A 41 7.03 3.92 -4.60
CA VAL A 41 5.98 2.92 -4.46
C VAL A 41 4.94 3.07 -5.58
N ILE A 42 4.50 1.93 -6.09
CA ILE A 42 3.36 1.76 -6.97
C ILE A 42 2.28 1.06 -6.14
N LEU A 43 1.08 1.63 -6.11
CA LEU A 43 -0.09 1.01 -5.50
C LEU A 43 -0.80 0.20 -6.59
N LEU A 44 -0.72 -1.13 -6.51
CA LEU A 44 -1.34 -2.04 -7.47
C LEU A 44 -2.85 -2.18 -7.22
N ASP A 45 -3.21 -2.27 -5.94
CA ASP A 45 -4.59 -2.39 -5.49
C ASP A 45 -4.87 -1.35 -4.38
N PRO A 46 -5.63 -0.27 -4.67
CA PRO A 46 -5.98 0.73 -3.67
C PRO A 46 -7.10 0.28 -2.72
N GLU A 47 -7.84 -0.77 -3.07
CA GLU A 47 -8.97 -1.28 -2.29
C GLU A 47 -8.85 -2.80 -2.04
N PRO A 48 -7.76 -3.27 -1.40
CA PRO A 48 -7.57 -4.69 -1.16
C PRO A 48 -8.63 -5.26 -0.23
N VAL A 49 -8.94 -6.53 -0.43
CA VAL A 49 -9.87 -7.28 0.43
C VAL A 49 -9.40 -7.31 1.89
N GLU A 50 -10.35 -7.35 2.83
CA GLU A 50 -10.06 -7.30 4.27
C GLU A 50 -9.09 -8.39 4.76
N GLY A 51 -9.04 -9.54 4.07
CA GLY A 51 -8.07 -10.61 4.36
C GLY A 51 -6.60 -10.19 4.21
N LEU A 52 -6.32 -9.14 3.42
CA LEU A 52 -4.98 -8.57 3.25
C LEU A 52 -4.67 -7.45 4.25
N ARG A 53 -5.61 -7.05 5.12
CA ARG A 53 -5.41 -6.00 6.13
C ARG A 53 -4.13 -6.18 6.92
N ALA A 54 -3.86 -7.39 7.42
CA ALA A 54 -2.66 -7.66 8.20
C ALA A 54 -1.36 -7.45 7.39
N ALA A 55 -1.37 -7.79 6.10
CA ALA A 55 -0.23 -7.57 5.22
C ALA A 55 -0.03 -6.07 4.93
N VAL A 56 -1.11 -5.34 4.67
CA VAL A 56 -1.07 -3.89 4.46
C VAL A 56 -0.62 -3.16 5.74
N GLN A 57 -1.12 -3.53 6.91
CA GLN A 57 -0.70 -2.96 8.19
C GLN A 57 0.80 -3.16 8.46
N ARG A 58 1.33 -4.34 8.12
CA ARG A 58 2.78 -4.58 8.16
C ARG A 58 3.52 -3.67 7.18
N ALA A 59 3.05 -3.54 5.95
CA ALA A 59 3.66 -2.66 4.94
C ALA A 59 3.74 -1.19 5.43
N VAL A 60 2.66 -0.69 6.02
CA VAL A 60 2.62 0.65 6.63
C VAL A 60 3.61 0.78 7.78
N SER A 61 3.63 -0.18 8.69
CA SER A 61 4.51 -0.17 9.87
C SER A 61 5.99 -0.30 9.52
N MET A 62 6.30 -0.99 8.42
CA MET A 62 7.67 -1.15 7.91
C MET A 62 8.14 0.03 7.07
N CYS A 63 7.27 0.98 6.72
CA CYS A 63 7.64 2.13 5.91
C CYS A 63 8.42 3.15 6.76
N PRO A 64 9.74 3.32 6.54
CA PRO A 64 10.54 4.25 7.36
C PRO A 64 10.13 5.71 7.15
N MET A 65 9.59 6.03 5.97
CA MET A 65 9.18 7.39 5.61
C MET A 65 7.75 7.73 6.03
N GLY A 66 6.97 6.74 6.48
CA GLY A 66 5.52 6.92 6.71
C GLY A 66 4.78 7.35 5.45
N ALA A 67 5.11 6.76 4.30
CA ALA A 67 4.56 7.10 3.00
C ALA A 67 3.26 6.33 2.68
N LEU A 68 2.80 5.42 3.55
CA LEU A 68 1.64 4.57 3.32
C LEU A 68 0.63 4.79 4.44
N GLU A 69 -0.64 4.85 4.08
CA GLU A 69 -1.73 5.03 5.01
C GLU A 69 -2.89 4.11 4.67
N ILE A 70 -3.53 3.54 5.70
CA ILE A 70 -4.79 2.82 5.56
C ILE A 70 -5.89 3.83 5.84
N VAL A 71 -6.71 4.07 4.82
CA VAL A 71 -7.84 5.00 4.88
C VAL A 71 -9.09 4.14 4.97
N GLY A 72 -9.93 4.34 5.98
CA GLY A 72 -11.11 3.53 6.24
C GLY A 72 -12.24 4.38 6.75
#